data_AF-A0A383EJ41-F1
#
_entry.id   AF-A0A383EJ41-F1
#
_cell.length_a   1.000
_cell.length_b   1.000
_cell.length_c   1.000
_cell.angle_alpha   90.00
_cell.angle_beta   90.00
_cell.angle_gamma   90.00
#
_symmetry.space_group_name_H-M   'P 1'
#
loop_
_entity.id
_entity.type
_entity.pdbx_description
1 polymer ?
#
loop_
_entity_poly.entity_id
_entity_poly.type
_entity_poly.pdbx_seq_one_letter_code
_entity_poly.pdbx_strand_id
1 'polypeptide(L)'
;MVVFGCEEEPEPEEIDCSNDDDNFAIVEETGSTLPSSIVIKDIPAGTFTMGGTTIQNDAPTISVTLSAFKMSEKEITNHEYIVFLNASNADGWITVSEEQIDDPCGSYMEKMVIGSGNSPNAGEYFLQLGETGGCTSSGEEENINNKSWISFNTASDTFELLDATKANWPVNWVKWYGAYAFARYYGVSLPTEAQWEYAARGGQQLEYPT
;
A
#
# COMPACT_ATOMS: atom_id res chain seq x y z
N MET A 1 -1.36 -3.27 -3.69
CA MET A 1 -0.31 -2.83 -2.73
C MET A 1 0.44 -4.05 -2.21
N VAL A 2 1.77 -4.01 -2.08
CA VAL A 2 2.62 -5.09 -1.52
C VAL A 2 3.54 -4.53 -0.42
N VAL A 3 4.01 -5.36 0.53
CA VAL A 3 4.81 -4.93 1.71
C VAL A 3 6.03 -5.80 1.99
N PHE A 4 6.97 -5.26 2.77
CA PHE A 4 8.29 -5.83 3.10
C PHE A 4 8.45 -6.11 4.59
N GLY A 5 8.82 -7.33 4.97
CA GLY A 5 9.28 -7.58 6.34
C GLY A 5 10.72 -7.10 6.55
N CYS A 6 10.99 -6.35 7.62
CA CYS A 6 12.35 -6.09 8.07
C CYS A 6 13.07 -7.42 8.43
N GLU A 7 14.38 -7.49 8.15
CA GLU A 7 15.22 -8.62 8.55
C GLU A 7 15.30 -8.72 10.09
N GLU A 8 15.26 -9.95 10.63
CA GLU A 8 15.74 -10.19 11.99
C GLU A 8 17.28 -10.03 11.96
N GLU A 9 17.78 -9.14 12.82
CA GLU A 9 19.21 -8.77 12.88
C GLU A 9 20.16 -9.97 12.99
N PRO A 10 21.37 -9.79 12.45
CA PRO A 10 22.57 -10.07 13.21
C PRO A 10 23.33 -8.76 13.51
N GLU A 11 23.66 -8.60 14.79
CA GLU A 11 24.55 -7.66 15.52
C GLU A 11 25.47 -6.68 14.73
N PRO A 12 25.82 -5.54 15.37
CA PRO A 12 25.94 -4.21 14.78
C PRO A 12 27.31 -3.93 14.17
N GLU A 13 27.38 -2.78 13.45
CA GLU A 13 28.50 -2.16 12.71
C GLU A 13 28.32 -2.33 11.18
N GLU A 14 27.91 -1.36 10.38
CA GLU A 14 27.93 0.11 10.49
C GLU A 14 26.72 0.73 9.75
N ILE A 15 26.08 1.72 10.37
CA ILE A 15 25.21 2.68 9.69
C ILE A 15 26.09 3.87 9.31
N ASP A 16 26.40 4.01 8.02
CA ASP A 16 26.72 5.32 7.44
C ASP A 16 25.52 5.80 6.62
N CYS A 17 24.54 6.35 7.34
CA CYS A 17 23.48 7.17 6.79
C CYS A 17 23.89 8.63 6.95
N SER A 18 24.86 9.10 6.17
CA SER A 18 25.11 10.53 6.05
C SER A 18 24.82 11.02 4.64
N ASN A 19 23.83 11.94 4.60
CA ASN A 19 23.38 12.80 3.51
C ASN A 19 22.29 12.23 2.60
N ASP A 20 21.04 12.43 3.02
CA ASP A 20 20.11 13.27 2.26
C ASP A 20 19.05 13.87 3.22
N ASP A 21 18.73 15.15 2.98
CA ASP A 21 17.93 16.05 3.80
C ASP A 21 16.42 15.69 3.84
N ASP A 22 16.05 14.48 4.26
CA ASP A 22 14.67 14.16 4.59
C ASP A 22 14.55 13.83 6.08
N ASN A 23 13.99 14.78 6.82
CA ASN A 23 13.64 14.65 8.24
C ASN A 23 12.50 13.62 8.40
N PHE A 24 12.84 12.33 8.32
CA PHE A 24 11.96 11.24 8.72
C PHE A 24 11.92 11.18 10.23
N ALA A 25 10.89 11.79 10.81
CA ALA A 25 10.58 11.61 12.22
C ALA A 25 10.47 10.11 12.53
N ILE A 26 11.22 9.68 13.53
CA ILE A 26 11.26 8.30 14.03
C ILE A 26 9.90 8.07 14.71
N VAL A 27 8.94 7.53 13.96
CA VAL A 27 7.61 7.18 14.49
C VAL A 27 7.77 5.92 15.33
N GLU A 28 7.40 5.98 16.62
CA GLU A 28 7.40 4.81 17.50
C GLU A 28 6.65 3.65 16.84
N GLU A 29 7.32 2.51 16.73
CA GLU A 29 6.74 1.24 16.28
C GLU A 29 5.52 0.94 17.16
N THR A 30 4.36 0.77 16.55
CA THR A 30 3.07 0.53 17.23
C THR A 30 3.02 -0.76 18.05
N GLY A 31 4.08 -1.59 17.99
CA GLY A 31 4.12 -2.93 18.60
C GLY A 31 3.16 -3.93 17.95
N SER A 32 2.46 -3.53 16.87
CA SER A 32 1.52 -4.36 16.14
C SER A 32 2.26 -5.33 15.21
N THR A 33 1.86 -6.59 15.23
CA THR A 33 2.46 -7.64 14.39
C THR A 33 1.70 -7.83 13.09
N LEU A 34 2.42 -7.99 11.99
CA LEU A 34 1.82 -8.30 10.69
C LEU A 34 0.91 -9.55 10.78
N PRO A 35 -0.34 -9.49 10.27
CA PRO A 35 -1.24 -10.65 10.27
C PRO A 35 -0.63 -11.87 9.58
N SER A 36 -0.78 -13.05 10.19
CA SER A 36 -0.21 -14.31 9.66
C SER A 36 -0.81 -14.77 8.32
N SER A 37 -1.90 -14.15 7.86
CA SER A 37 -2.46 -14.36 6.52
C SER A 37 -1.58 -13.77 5.43
N ILE A 38 -0.77 -12.75 5.75
CA ILE A 38 0.15 -12.10 4.82
C ILE A 38 1.43 -12.93 4.78
N VAL A 39 1.54 -13.76 3.73
CA VAL A 39 2.72 -14.60 3.51
C VAL A 39 3.85 -13.76 2.93
N ILE A 40 4.97 -13.71 3.64
CA ILE A 40 6.21 -13.07 3.19
C ILE A 40 7.15 -14.13 2.59
N LYS A 41 7.79 -13.81 1.46
CA LYS A 41 8.75 -14.66 0.76
C LYS A 41 10.14 -14.04 0.79
N ASP A 42 11.16 -14.89 0.94
CA ASP A 42 12.55 -14.51 0.78
C ASP A 42 12.88 -14.36 -0.71
N ILE A 43 13.47 -13.23 -1.06
CA ILE A 43 13.97 -12.88 -2.38
C ILE A 43 15.50 -12.85 -2.29
N PRO A 44 16.22 -13.71 -3.03
CA PRO A 44 17.67 -13.80 -2.91
C PRO A 44 18.36 -12.53 -3.41
N ALA A 45 19.56 -12.26 -2.89
CA ALA A 45 20.43 -11.20 -3.41
C ALA A 45 20.79 -11.47 -4.88
N GLY A 46 20.99 -10.41 -5.65
CA GLY A 46 21.44 -10.57 -7.03
C GLY A 46 21.59 -9.26 -7.78
N THR A 47 22.14 -9.38 -8.99
CA THR A 47 22.27 -8.29 -9.94
C THR A 47 21.32 -8.53 -11.11
N PHE A 48 20.60 -7.50 -11.54
CA PHE A 48 19.73 -7.54 -12.70
C PHE A 48 19.83 -6.25 -13.52
N THR A 49 19.32 -6.30 -14.74
CA THR A 49 19.11 -5.09 -15.54
C THR A 49 17.72 -4.55 -15.29
N MET A 50 17.66 -3.35 -14.71
CA MET A 50 16.44 -2.59 -14.45
C MET A 50 16.10 -1.72 -15.67
N GLY A 51 14.81 -1.51 -15.91
CA GLY A 51 14.28 -0.67 -16.99
C GLY A 51 14.18 -1.39 -18.34
N GLY A 52 13.89 -0.61 -19.38
CA GLY A 52 13.59 -1.10 -20.71
C GLY A 52 13.80 -0.05 -21.81
N THR A 53 13.57 -0.45 -23.05
CA THR A 53 13.68 0.45 -24.22
C THR A 53 12.38 0.53 -25.02
N THR A 54 11.33 -0.11 -24.53
CA THR A 54 10.06 -0.32 -25.25
C THR A 54 9.01 0.74 -24.91
N ILE A 55 9.11 1.40 -23.75
CA ILE A 55 8.17 2.42 -23.26
C ILE A 55 8.91 3.75 -23.02
N GLN A 56 8.22 4.87 -23.25
CA GLN A 56 8.72 6.21 -22.99
C GLN A 56 9.00 6.39 -21.48
N ASN A 57 10.23 6.78 -21.12
CA ASN A 57 10.78 6.93 -19.75
C ASN A 57 11.24 5.65 -19.03
N ASP A 58 11.30 4.51 -19.71
CA ASP A 58 11.82 3.24 -19.16
C ASP A 58 13.35 3.09 -19.37
N ALA A 59 13.93 3.98 -20.17
CA ALA A 59 15.35 4.04 -20.48
C ALA A 59 16.09 5.05 -19.58
N PRO A 60 17.40 4.86 -19.30
CA PRO A 60 18.26 3.79 -19.79
C PRO A 60 18.10 2.50 -18.98
N THR A 61 18.46 1.37 -19.60
CA THR A 61 18.66 0.13 -18.86
C THR A 61 19.92 0.25 -18.00
N ILE A 62 19.80 -0.03 -16.70
CA ILE A 62 20.90 0.08 -15.73
C ILE A 62 21.12 -1.25 -15.01
N SER A 63 22.36 -1.54 -14.64
CA SER A 63 22.71 -2.71 -13.84
C SER A 63 22.55 -2.38 -12.36
N VAL A 64 21.63 -3.04 -11.67
CA VAL A 64 21.32 -2.82 -10.26
C VAL A 64 21.65 -4.09 -9.47
N THR A 65 22.31 -3.94 -8.32
CA THR A 65 22.59 -5.05 -7.38
C THR A 65 21.83 -4.82 -6.09
N LEU A 66 21.05 -5.81 -5.67
CA LEU A 66 20.26 -5.79 -4.45
C LEU A 66 20.75 -6.87 -3.48
N SER A 67 20.80 -6.54 -2.20
CA SER A 67 20.87 -7.52 -1.11
C SER A 67 19.61 -8.39 -1.09
N ALA A 68 19.67 -9.52 -0.38
CA ALA A 68 18.47 -10.32 -0.15
C ALA A 68 17.43 -9.48 0.60
N PHE A 69 16.16 -9.74 0.36
CA PHE A 69 15.06 -9.04 1.04
C PHE A 69 13.82 -9.92 1.10
N LYS A 70 12.78 -9.42 1.76
CA LYS A 70 11.51 -10.10 1.94
C LYS A 70 10.37 -9.32 1.31
N MET A 71 9.47 -9.98 0.59
CA MET A 71 8.29 -9.33 -0.03
C MET A 71 7.03 -10.18 0.16
N SER A 72 5.87 -9.54 0.32
CA SER A 72 4.59 -10.23 0.35
C SER A 72 4.35 -11.02 -0.94
N GLU A 73 3.92 -12.27 -0.82
CA GLU A 73 3.63 -13.16 -1.96
C GLU A 73 2.55 -12.59 -2.87
N LYS A 74 1.63 -11.82 -2.30
CA LYS A 74 0.46 -11.26 -2.97
C LYS A 74 0.27 -9.82 -2.56
N GLU A 75 -0.59 -9.14 -3.31
CA GLU A 75 -1.13 -7.86 -2.90
C GLU A 75 -1.96 -8.00 -1.62
N ILE A 76 -1.93 -6.97 -0.77
CA ILE A 76 -2.76 -6.88 0.43
C ILE A 76 -4.23 -6.95 0.04
N THR A 77 -4.95 -7.85 0.71
CA THR A 77 -6.37 -8.10 0.43
C THR A 77 -7.28 -7.12 1.15
N ASN A 78 -8.54 -7.03 0.72
CA ASN A 78 -9.56 -6.25 1.43
C ASN A 78 -9.70 -6.69 2.90
N HIS A 79 -9.68 -7.99 3.16
CA HIS A 79 -9.79 -8.50 4.54
C HIS A 79 -8.62 -8.06 5.41
N GLU A 80 -7.40 -8.16 4.91
CA GLU A 80 -6.19 -7.75 5.64
C GLU A 80 -6.14 -6.25 5.90
N TYR A 81 -6.57 -5.45 4.91
CA TYR A 81 -6.64 -4.00 5.08
C TYR A 81 -7.75 -3.59 6.07
N ILE A 82 -8.88 -4.31 6.11
CA ILE A 82 -9.93 -4.11 7.14
C ILE A 82 -9.39 -4.39 8.55
N VAL A 83 -8.56 -5.42 8.73
CA VAL A 83 -7.90 -5.69 10.02
C VAL A 83 -7.07 -4.48 10.46
N PHE A 84 -6.28 -3.92 9.54
CA PHE A 84 -5.54 -2.68 9.79
C PHE A 84 -6.46 -1.50 10.12
N LEU A 85 -7.50 -1.25 9.31
CA LEU A 85 -8.41 -0.12 9.53
C LEU A 85 -9.10 -0.20 10.89
N ASN A 86 -9.60 -1.37 11.28
CA ASN A 86 -10.23 -1.53 12.59
C ASN A 86 -9.26 -1.34 13.75
N ALA A 87 -8.03 -1.87 13.65
CA ALA A 87 -7.01 -1.71 14.68
C ALA A 87 -6.54 -0.26 14.79
N SER A 88 -6.21 0.37 13.66
CA SER A 88 -5.80 1.78 13.61
C SER A 88 -6.92 2.76 14.00
N ASN A 89 -8.20 2.44 13.75
CA ASN A 89 -9.32 3.24 14.26
C ASN A 89 -9.37 3.21 15.80
N ALA A 90 -9.24 2.00 16.39
CA ALA A 90 -9.22 1.83 17.83
C ALA A 90 -8.01 2.54 18.50
N ASP A 91 -6.88 2.60 17.80
CA ASP A 91 -5.68 3.30 18.25
C ASP A 91 -5.70 4.82 17.98
N GLY A 92 -6.75 5.34 17.32
CA GLY A 92 -6.88 6.75 16.97
C GLY A 92 -5.93 7.23 15.86
N TRP A 93 -5.42 6.32 15.05
CA TRP A 93 -4.57 6.60 13.89
C TRP A 93 -5.33 7.07 12.67
N ILE A 94 -6.64 6.86 12.63
CA ILE A 94 -7.48 7.29 11.52
C ILE A 94 -8.77 7.91 12.03
N THR A 95 -9.42 8.68 11.17
CA THR A 95 -10.79 9.15 11.32
C THR A 95 -11.53 8.97 10.00
N VAL A 96 -12.86 8.98 10.03
CA VAL A 96 -13.71 8.90 8.85
C VAL A 96 -14.51 10.20 8.71
N SER A 97 -14.40 10.85 7.55
CA SER A 97 -15.14 12.07 7.20
C SER A 97 -15.95 11.86 5.92
N GLU A 98 -17.07 12.56 5.76
CA GLU A 98 -17.79 12.63 4.48
C GLU A 98 -17.29 13.84 3.69
N GLU A 99 -16.73 13.58 2.51
CA GLU A 99 -16.19 14.59 1.60
C GLU A 99 -17.01 14.65 0.31
N GLN A 100 -17.19 15.85 -0.23
CA GLN A 100 -17.80 16.01 -1.55
C GLN A 100 -16.76 15.72 -2.63
N ILE A 101 -17.10 14.84 -3.55
CA ILE A 101 -16.31 14.50 -4.73
C ILE A 101 -17.04 15.01 -5.95
N ASP A 102 -16.30 15.74 -6.78
CA ASP A 102 -16.78 16.30 -8.04
C ASP A 102 -16.02 15.63 -9.20
N ASP A 103 -16.77 15.01 -10.10
CA ASP A 103 -16.23 14.42 -11.33
C ASP A 103 -17.11 14.78 -12.55
N PRO A 104 -16.76 14.36 -13.78
CA PRO A 104 -17.55 14.70 -14.96
C PRO A 104 -19.01 14.19 -14.96
N CYS A 105 -19.37 13.27 -14.06
CA CYS A 105 -20.69 12.66 -13.95
C CYS A 105 -21.54 13.21 -12.81
N GLY A 106 -20.93 13.93 -11.88
CA GLY A 106 -21.64 14.76 -10.92
C GLY A 106 -20.88 15.02 -9.64
N SER A 107 -21.65 15.45 -8.65
CA SER A 107 -21.17 15.68 -7.28
C SER A 107 -21.82 14.67 -6.35
N TYR A 108 -21.02 13.97 -5.56
CA TYR A 108 -21.48 12.96 -4.61
C TYR A 108 -20.69 13.05 -3.30
N MET A 109 -21.27 12.53 -2.22
CA MET A 109 -20.62 12.50 -0.91
C MET A 109 -20.02 11.11 -0.70
N GLU A 110 -18.75 11.04 -0.35
CA GLU A 110 -18.07 9.79 -0.03
C GLU A 110 -17.38 9.83 1.30
N LYS A 111 -17.30 8.66 1.94
CA LYS A 111 -16.56 8.53 3.19
C LYS A 111 -15.08 8.36 2.88
N MET A 112 -14.25 9.22 3.45
CA MET A 112 -12.81 9.17 3.36
C MET A 112 -12.23 8.72 4.70
N VAL A 113 -11.32 7.75 4.66
CA VAL A 113 -10.43 7.45 5.76
C VAL A 113 -9.27 8.43 5.70
N ILE A 114 -9.08 9.18 6.77
CA ILE A 114 -8.06 10.22 6.88
C ILE A 114 -7.12 9.85 8.01
N GLY A 115 -5.81 9.97 7.79
CA GLY A 115 -4.82 9.83 8.86
C GLY A 115 -5.11 10.81 9.99
N SER A 116 -4.98 10.37 11.23
CA SER A 116 -5.22 11.18 12.42
C SER A 116 -4.18 10.88 13.51
N GLY A 117 -4.24 11.64 14.60
CA GLY A 117 -3.40 11.45 15.77
C GLY A 117 -1.91 11.43 15.42
N ASN A 118 -1.23 10.36 15.85
CA ASN A 118 0.20 10.15 15.60
C ASN A 118 0.47 9.25 14.36
N SER A 119 -0.53 9.00 13.52
CA SER A 119 -0.29 8.26 12.28
C SER A 119 0.68 9.02 11.35
N PRO A 120 1.50 8.32 10.57
CA PRO A 120 2.30 8.96 9.54
C PRO A 120 1.39 9.65 8.51
N ASN A 121 1.71 10.90 8.19
CA ASN A 121 0.92 11.74 7.28
C ASN A 121 -0.51 11.99 7.78
N ALA A 122 -0.69 12.23 9.09
CA ALA A 122 -1.97 12.67 9.63
C ALA A 122 -2.51 13.89 8.87
N GLY A 123 -3.81 13.86 8.54
CA GLY A 123 -4.48 14.82 7.68
C GLY A 123 -4.60 14.39 6.22
N GLU A 124 -3.81 13.41 5.78
CA GLU A 124 -3.88 12.90 4.41
C GLU A 124 -4.93 11.80 4.24
N TYR A 125 -5.47 11.66 3.01
CA TYR A 125 -6.39 10.59 2.67
C TYR A 125 -5.65 9.25 2.58
N PHE A 126 -6.12 8.27 3.35
CA PHE A 126 -5.58 6.91 3.32
C PHE A 126 -6.37 6.02 2.35
N LEU A 127 -7.69 6.07 2.43
CA LEU A 127 -8.59 5.24 1.65
C LEU A 127 -9.90 5.97 1.38
N GLN A 128 -10.39 5.85 0.15
CA GLN A 128 -11.72 6.30 -0.23
C GLN A 128 -12.69 5.12 -0.09
N LEU A 129 -13.67 5.23 0.81
CA LEU A 129 -14.74 4.26 1.04
C LEU A 129 -15.91 4.64 0.13
N GLY A 130 -15.67 4.48 -1.17
CA GLY A 130 -16.53 5.02 -2.21
C GLY A 130 -17.08 3.97 -3.14
N GLU A 131 -18.39 4.06 -3.33
CA GLU A 131 -19.14 3.60 -4.49
C GLU A 131 -20.18 4.69 -4.78
N THR A 132 -19.89 5.62 -5.67
CA THR A 132 -20.97 6.39 -6.30
C THR A 132 -20.58 6.78 -7.71
N GLY A 133 -21.01 5.96 -8.69
CA GLY A 133 -21.28 6.43 -10.05
C GLY A 133 -20.22 7.33 -10.67
N GLY A 134 -18.96 6.97 -10.50
CA GLY A 134 -17.87 7.70 -11.11
C GLY A 134 -17.79 7.44 -12.60
N CYS A 135 -17.14 8.35 -13.30
CA CYS A 135 -16.77 8.13 -14.68
C CYS A 135 -15.31 8.42 -14.92
N THR A 136 -14.84 7.91 -16.05
CA THR A 136 -13.54 8.25 -16.58
C THR A 136 -13.43 9.76 -16.76
N SER A 137 -12.22 10.28 -16.94
CA SER A 137 -12.00 11.70 -17.23
C SER A 137 -12.74 12.22 -18.47
N SER A 138 -13.22 11.32 -19.34
CA SER A 138 -14.04 11.62 -20.51
C SER A 138 -15.56 11.44 -20.31
N GLY A 139 -16.02 11.15 -19.09
CA GLY A 139 -17.44 11.03 -18.79
C GLY A 139 -18.05 9.66 -19.09
N GLU A 140 -17.23 8.61 -19.29
CA GLU A 140 -17.72 7.25 -19.54
C GLU A 140 -17.94 6.52 -18.21
N GLU A 141 -19.07 5.80 -18.07
CA GLU A 141 -19.39 5.03 -16.86
C GLU A 141 -18.26 4.05 -16.52
N GLU A 142 -17.80 4.10 -15.26
CA GLU A 142 -16.82 3.15 -14.74
C GLU A 142 -17.39 1.74 -14.62
N ASN A 143 -16.50 0.73 -14.63
CA ASN A 143 -16.93 -0.63 -14.38
C ASN A 143 -17.51 -0.74 -12.96
N ILE A 144 -18.64 -1.45 -12.81
CA ILE A 144 -19.30 -1.65 -11.51
C ILE A 144 -18.40 -2.28 -10.42
N ASN A 145 -17.32 -2.96 -10.81
CA ASN A 145 -16.35 -3.54 -9.87
C ASN A 145 -15.18 -2.60 -9.53
N ASN A 146 -15.06 -1.45 -10.19
CA ASN A 146 -14.05 -0.44 -9.90
C ASN A 146 -14.48 0.46 -8.73
N LYS A 147 -14.64 -0.14 -7.55
CA LYS A 147 -15.12 0.52 -6.34
C LYS A 147 -14.43 -0.03 -5.10
N SER A 148 -14.44 0.71 -4.00
CA SER A 148 -13.99 0.17 -2.73
C SER A 148 -14.95 -0.93 -2.26
N TRP A 149 -14.41 -2.09 -1.88
CA TRP A 149 -15.20 -3.19 -1.31
C TRP A 149 -15.30 -3.11 0.22
N ILE A 150 -14.77 -2.04 0.81
CA ILE A 150 -14.75 -1.76 2.24
C ILE A 150 -15.74 -0.64 2.54
N SER A 151 -16.60 -0.85 3.54
CA SER A 151 -17.52 0.15 4.07
C SER A 151 -17.28 0.43 5.54
N PHE A 152 -17.71 1.60 6.01
CA PHE A 152 -17.64 1.98 7.42
C PHE A 152 -19.04 2.03 8.05
N ASN A 153 -19.24 1.21 9.07
CA ASN A 153 -20.46 1.12 9.84
C ASN A 153 -20.40 2.10 11.01
N THR A 154 -21.08 3.25 10.86
CA THR A 154 -21.11 4.31 11.87
C THR A 154 -21.78 3.89 13.18
N ALA A 155 -22.65 2.87 13.18
CA ALA A 155 -23.30 2.40 14.40
C ALA A 155 -22.39 1.56 15.29
N SER A 156 -21.49 0.78 14.68
CA SER A 156 -20.51 -0.05 15.40
C SER A 156 -19.12 0.56 15.43
N ASP A 157 -18.85 1.65 14.71
CA ASP A 157 -17.54 2.28 14.57
C ASP A 157 -16.48 1.31 14.01
N THR A 158 -16.88 0.51 13.02
CA THR A 158 -16.05 -0.54 12.42
C THR A 158 -16.11 -0.55 10.91
N PHE A 159 -15.02 -1.00 10.30
CA PHE A 159 -14.90 -1.31 8.89
C PHE A 159 -15.33 -2.75 8.60
N GLU A 160 -16.09 -2.93 7.53
CA GLU A 160 -16.63 -4.22 7.10
C GLU A 160 -16.59 -4.38 5.57
N LEU A 161 -16.69 -5.62 5.10
CA LEU A 161 -16.79 -5.91 3.67
C LEU A 161 -18.22 -5.67 3.18
N LEU A 162 -18.35 -5.02 2.03
CA LEU A 162 -19.62 -4.92 1.30
C LEU A 162 -20.09 -6.29 0.78
N ASP A 163 -19.15 -7.13 0.35
CA ASP A 163 -19.40 -8.48 -0.15
C ASP A 163 -18.29 -9.42 0.35
N ALA A 164 -18.69 -10.42 1.14
CA ALA A 164 -17.78 -11.39 1.71
C ALA A 164 -16.98 -12.20 0.65
N THR A 165 -17.51 -12.35 -0.57
CA THR A 165 -16.80 -13.04 -1.66
C THR A 165 -15.59 -12.28 -2.19
N LYS A 166 -15.47 -10.99 -1.82
CA LYS A 166 -14.37 -10.09 -2.20
C LYS A 166 -13.28 -9.98 -1.14
N ALA A 167 -13.37 -10.76 -0.06
CA ALA A 167 -12.41 -10.73 1.04
C ALA A 167 -10.96 -10.91 0.58
N ASN A 168 -10.71 -11.83 -0.36
CA ASN A 168 -9.37 -12.17 -0.87
C ASN A 168 -8.98 -11.38 -2.13
N TRP A 169 -9.78 -10.40 -2.55
CA TRP A 169 -9.42 -9.51 -3.65
C TRP A 169 -8.45 -8.45 -3.15
N PRO A 170 -7.55 -7.94 -4.01
CA PRO A 170 -6.66 -6.86 -3.61
C PRO A 170 -7.47 -5.64 -3.19
N VAL A 171 -7.03 -4.99 -2.12
CA VAL A 171 -7.62 -3.71 -1.72
C VAL A 171 -7.34 -2.65 -2.77
N ASN A 172 -8.36 -1.89 -3.13
CA ASN A 172 -8.28 -0.80 -4.10
C ASN A 172 -8.64 0.53 -3.44
N TRP A 173 -8.49 1.63 -4.19
CA TRP A 173 -8.76 3.00 -3.71
C TRP A 173 -7.88 3.48 -2.54
N VAL A 174 -6.86 2.70 -2.17
CA VAL A 174 -5.82 3.07 -1.21
C VAL A 174 -4.91 4.12 -1.85
N LYS A 175 -4.75 5.27 -1.20
CA LYS A 175 -3.78 6.28 -1.61
C LYS A 175 -2.40 5.91 -1.09
N TRP A 176 -1.35 6.52 -1.64
CA TRP A 176 0.03 6.21 -1.23
C TRP A 176 0.23 6.37 0.29
N TYR A 177 -0.34 7.41 0.90
CA TYR A 177 -0.27 7.64 2.35
C TYR A 177 -0.91 6.51 3.16
N GLY A 178 -2.04 5.96 2.72
CA GLY A 178 -2.68 4.83 3.37
C GLY A 178 -1.91 3.53 3.24
N ALA A 179 -1.20 3.34 2.13
CA ALA A 179 -0.28 2.22 1.94
C ALA A 179 0.95 2.35 2.85
N TYR A 180 1.53 3.55 2.92
CA TYR A 180 2.66 3.83 3.78
C TYR A 180 2.29 3.68 5.27
N ALA A 181 1.13 4.20 5.69
CA ALA A 181 0.64 4.07 7.06
C ALA A 181 0.41 2.61 7.47
N PHE A 182 -0.18 1.79 6.59
CA PHE A 182 -0.31 0.34 6.81
C PHE A 182 1.06 -0.30 7.03
N ALA A 183 2.05 0.06 6.21
CA ALA A 183 3.37 -0.52 6.33
C ALA A 183 4.02 -0.17 7.68
N ARG A 184 4.01 1.13 8.02
CA ARG A 184 4.51 1.62 9.32
C ARG A 184 3.77 1.04 10.51
N TYR A 185 2.47 0.78 10.38
CA TYR A 185 1.66 0.21 11.46
C TYR A 185 2.04 -1.23 11.81
N TYR A 186 2.67 -1.97 10.90
CA TYR A 186 3.09 -3.36 11.16
C TYR A 186 4.62 -3.54 11.18
N GLY A 187 5.39 -2.46 11.27
CA GLY A 187 6.86 -2.53 11.23
C GLY A 187 7.41 -3.07 9.90
N VAL A 188 6.67 -2.87 8.81
CA VAL A 188 7.04 -3.27 7.44
C VAL A 188 7.26 -2.03 6.56
N SER A 189 7.81 -2.20 5.37
CA SER A 189 8.03 -1.09 4.41
C SER A 189 7.39 -1.35 3.04
N LEU A 190 7.31 -0.31 2.21
CA LEU A 190 6.95 -0.42 0.80
C LEU A 190 8.22 -0.77 -0.02
N PRO A 191 8.10 -1.53 -1.13
CA PRO A 191 9.23 -1.74 -2.03
C PRO A 191 9.79 -0.43 -2.57
N THR A 192 11.11 -0.41 -2.79
CA THR A 192 11.67 0.45 -3.84
C THR A 192 11.27 -0.07 -5.22
N GLU A 193 11.26 0.80 -6.22
CA GLU A 193 10.97 0.42 -7.61
C GLU A 193 11.91 -0.71 -8.09
N ALA A 194 13.20 -0.63 -7.76
CA ALA A 194 14.19 -1.64 -8.12
C ALA A 194 13.89 -3.01 -7.48
N GLN A 195 13.50 -3.04 -6.20
CA GLN A 195 13.12 -4.29 -5.54
C GLN A 195 11.83 -4.86 -6.14
N TRP A 196 10.86 -4.01 -6.47
CA TRP A 196 9.62 -4.41 -7.11
C TRP A 196 9.88 -5.05 -8.47
N GLU A 197 10.67 -4.41 -9.33
CA GLU A 197 11.00 -4.93 -10.65
C GLU A 197 11.84 -6.22 -10.56
N TYR A 198 12.81 -6.28 -9.63
CA TYR A 198 13.61 -7.49 -9.41
C TYR A 198 12.76 -8.69 -9.03
N ALA A 199 11.84 -8.50 -8.08
CA ALA A 199 10.92 -9.55 -7.65
C ALA A 199 9.95 -9.96 -8.77
N ALA A 200 9.38 -8.99 -9.49
CA ALA A 200 8.46 -9.24 -10.60
C ALA A 200 9.14 -10.02 -11.74
N ARG A 201 10.43 -9.76 -11.99
CA ARG A 201 11.22 -10.49 -12.99
C ARG A 201 11.47 -11.96 -12.63
N GLY A 202 11.27 -12.37 -11.38
CA GLY A 202 11.33 -13.79 -10.98
C GLY A 202 12.67 -14.47 -11.26
N GLY A 203 13.77 -13.72 -11.22
CA GLY A 203 15.12 -14.21 -11.55
C GLY A 203 15.38 -14.40 -13.05
N GLN A 204 14.48 -13.92 -13.92
CA GLN A 204 14.59 -14.02 -15.38
C GLN A 204 14.56 -12.62 -16.02
N GLN A 205 15.26 -12.45 -17.14
CA GLN A 205 15.28 -11.19 -17.88
C GLN A 205 14.29 -11.22 -19.05
N LEU A 206 13.03 -11.57 -18.73
CA LEU A 206 11.94 -11.62 -19.69
C LEU A 206 11.26 -10.26 -19.83
N GLU A 207 10.50 -10.11 -20.92
CA GLU A 207 9.63 -8.94 -21.14
C GLU A 207 8.46 -8.92 -20.15
N TYR A 208 7.94 -10.11 -19.78
CA TYR A 208 6.86 -10.26 -18.81
C TYR A 208 7.16 -11.35 -17.76
N PRO A 209 6.65 -11.22 -16.53
CA PRO A 209 6.68 -12.29 -15.53
C PRO A 209 5.93 -13.54 -16.00
N THR A 210 6.39 -14.72 -15.59
CA THR A 210 5.76 -16.03 -15.90
C THR A 210 4.95 -16.59 -14.75
#